data_AF-A0A2E2U5Z3-F1
#
_entry.id   AF-A0A2E2U5Z3-F1
#
_cell.length_a   1.000
_cell.length_b   1.000
_cell.length_c   1.000
_cell.angle_alpha   90.00
_cell.angle_beta   90.00
_cell.angle_gamma   90.00
#
_symmetry.space_group_name_H-M   'P 1'
#
loop_
_entity.id
_entity.type
_entity.pdbx_description
1 polymer ?
#
loop_
_entity_poly.entity_id
_entity_poly.type
_entity_poly.pdbx_seq_one_letter_code
_entity_poly.pdbx_strand_id
1 'polypeptide(L)'
;MEELKLFIKCYNEQYSFKKTNLRFQKIPIKFDLQKKQSESNLFEREEAFLDLFRKVIDEKFEYEKFYFYQKKISRHNHILARLVESFIFIKQSNMSRAKKILLDITKHDLSYHIFKGERPRFTIEKQIDLSREILKELGLYFEGQNEFKNLIYYLYAHTSGRFQAMIKEEFELSLKLSKIREYYSSYSFGKPYPFLWGPLVFENSSLAEYIKALDLNDEKTIPTSKEALLFYREIDAIPRHAKKSILTLFRDLQTSRDLYDQFLEISLWENEKFFGFLNANDVKFKKILAATKRDYFKELLEKKKHQSFAIFQLISLGDWNSSYILELAQHENDKL
;
A
#
# COMPACT_ATOMS: atom_id res chain seq x y z
N MET A 1 23.69 -4.12 18.92
CA MET A 1 24.96 -3.47 18.46
C MET A 1 25.61 -4.26 17.32
N GLU A 2 25.54 -5.59 17.32
CA GLU A 2 26.06 -6.43 16.22
C GLU A 2 25.21 -6.35 14.94
N GLU A 3 23.88 -6.25 15.06
CA GLU A 3 22.99 -6.10 13.90
C GLU A 3 23.17 -4.78 13.17
N LEU A 4 23.44 -3.68 13.90
CA LEU A 4 23.80 -2.40 13.31
C LEU A 4 25.14 -2.48 12.57
N LYS A 5 26.12 -3.23 13.11
CA LYS A 5 27.39 -3.48 12.41
C LYS A 5 27.17 -4.31 11.15
N LEU A 6 26.27 -5.29 11.18
CA LEU A 6 25.93 -6.13 10.03
C LEU A 6 25.20 -5.32 8.94
N PHE A 7 24.22 -4.50 9.32
CA PHE A 7 23.53 -3.58 8.41
C PHE A 7 24.49 -2.60 7.73
N ILE A 8 25.39 -1.98 8.50
CA ILE A 8 26.42 -1.06 7.97
C ILE A 8 27.39 -1.79 7.04
N LYS A 9 27.75 -3.04 7.37
CA LYS A 9 28.61 -3.87 6.51
C LYS A 9 27.92 -4.17 5.17
N CYS A 10 26.67 -4.63 5.19
CA CYS A 10 25.90 -4.90 3.98
C CYS A 10 25.68 -3.63 3.14
N TYR A 11 25.40 -2.50 3.80
CA TYR A 11 25.22 -1.20 3.13
C TYR A 11 26.50 -0.72 2.43
N ASN A 12 27.65 -0.81 3.11
CA ASN A 12 28.95 -0.42 2.55
C ASN A 12 29.41 -1.37 1.42
N GLU A 13 29.03 -2.65 1.48
CA GLU A 13 29.29 -3.62 0.41
C GLU A 13 28.45 -3.33 -0.84
N GLN A 14 27.22 -2.83 -0.68
CA GLN A 14 26.30 -2.53 -1.78
C GLN A 14 26.61 -1.20 -2.50
N TYR A 15 27.15 -0.20 -1.80
CA TYR A 15 27.38 1.15 -2.32
C TYR A 15 28.85 1.56 -2.17
N SER A 16 29.70 1.10 -3.11
CA SER A 16 31.13 1.43 -3.17
C SER A 16 31.42 2.89 -3.59
N PHE A 17 30.90 3.86 -2.84
CA PHE A 17 31.42 5.23 -2.88
C PHE A 17 32.72 5.29 -2.08
N LYS A 18 33.79 5.77 -2.73
CA LYS A 18 35.16 5.97 -2.21
C LYS A 18 35.23 6.06 -0.69
N LYS A 19 35.98 5.14 -0.07
CA LYS A 19 36.35 5.04 1.36
C LYS A 19 36.40 6.38 2.11
N THR A 20 35.28 6.85 2.62
CA THR A 20 35.23 7.77 3.76
C THR A 20 35.00 6.92 5.00
N ASN A 21 36.06 6.70 5.78
CA ASN A 21 35.96 6.06 7.09
C ASN A 21 35.11 6.96 8.01
N LEU A 22 33.81 6.68 8.12
CA LEU A 22 32.94 7.29 9.13
C LEU A 22 33.41 6.84 10.52
N ARG A 23 34.17 7.69 11.22
CA ARG A 23 34.48 7.51 12.64
C ARG A 23 33.37 8.12 13.47
N PHE A 24 32.47 7.28 13.98
CA PHE A 24 31.51 7.71 15.00
C PHE A 24 32.20 7.79 16.37
N GLN A 25 32.17 8.97 16.99
CA GLN A 25 32.46 9.11 18.41
C GLN A 25 31.42 8.29 19.20
N LYS A 26 31.86 7.56 20.22
CA LYS A 26 30.97 6.82 21.14
C LYS A 26 30.05 7.81 21.85
N ILE A 27 28.86 8.07 21.30
CA ILE A 27 27.81 8.79 22.00
C ILE A 27 27.15 7.77 22.94
N PRO A 28 27.23 7.92 24.27
CA PRO A 28 26.53 7.06 25.20
C PRO A 28 25.02 7.26 25.01
N ILE A 29 24.34 6.20 24.54
CA ILE A 29 22.89 6.19 24.32
C ILE A 29 22.23 6.11 25.69
N LYS A 30 21.63 7.22 26.15
CA LYS A 30 20.66 7.19 27.25
C LYS A 30 19.29 6.90 26.65
N PHE A 31 18.73 5.73 26.96
CA PHE A 31 17.34 5.42 26.66
C PHE A 31 16.46 6.13 27.68
N ASP A 32 15.61 7.05 27.21
CA ASP A 32 14.64 7.71 28.08
C ASP A 32 13.47 6.76 28.32
N LEU A 33 13.27 6.36 29.59
CA LEU A 33 12.35 5.30 30.02
C LEU A 33 10.87 5.74 30.09
N GLN A 34 10.53 6.93 29.61
CA GLN A 34 9.17 7.49 29.71
C GLN A 34 8.17 6.98 28.63
N LYS A 35 8.57 6.05 27.75
CA LYS A 35 7.77 5.55 26.61
C LYS A 35 6.71 4.48 26.93
N LYS A 36 6.70 3.89 28.13
CA LYS A 36 5.99 2.61 28.40
C LYS A 36 4.45 2.64 28.34
N GLN A 37 3.78 3.77 28.58
CA GLN A 37 2.30 3.77 28.68
C GLN A 37 1.55 3.86 27.34
N SER A 38 2.12 4.44 26.29
CA SER A 38 1.47 4.45 24.96
C SER A 38 1.71 3.15 24.18
N GLU A 39 2.82 2.47 24.46
CA GLU A 39 3.22 1.23 23.79
C GLU A 39 2.48 0.01 24.32
N SER A 40 2.15 -0.04 25.62
CA SER A 40 1.33 -1.13 26.20
C SER A 40 -0.05 -1.23 25.55
N ASN A 41 -0.71 -0.09 25.31
CA ASN A 41 -2.02 -0.05 24.66
C ASN A 41 -2.00 -0.48 23.19
N LEU A 42 -0.86 -0.35 22.49
CA LEU A 42 -0.74 -0.79 21.10
C LEU A 42 -0.45 -2.29 21.03
N PHE A 43 0.43 -2.77 21.90
CA PHE A 43 0.74 -4.19 22.04
C PHE A 43 -0.52 -5.00 22.39
N GLU A 44 -1.30 -4.55 23.39
CA GLU A 44 -2.57 -5.17 23.77
C GLU A 44 -3.58 -5.22 22.62
N ARG A 45 -3.60 -4.19 21.76
CA ARG A 45 -4.48 -4.16 20.58
C ARG A 45 -4.08 -5.20 19.53
N GLU A 46 -2.78 -5.41 19.34
CA GLU A 46 -2.26 -6.36 18.35
C GLU A 46 -2.40 -7.79 18.81
N GLU A 47 -2.12 -8.09 20.07
CA GLU A 47 -2.43 -9.38 20.67
C GLU A 47 -3.94 -9.65 20.62
N ALA A 48 -4.79 -8.66 20.93
CA ALA A 48 -6.23 -8.81 20.81
C ALA A 48 -6.68 -9.05 19.36
N PHE A 49 -6.02 -8.46 18.37
CA PHE A 49 -6.27 -8.74 16.96
C PHE A 49 -5.86 -10.18 16.61
N LEU A 50 -4.70 -10.64 17.05
CA LEU A 50 -4.22 -12.00 16.79
C LEU A 50 -5.11 -13.06 17.45
N ASP A 51 -5.53 -12.83 18.69
CA ASP A 51 -6.52 -13.66 19.38
C ASP A 51 -7.85 -13.70 18.59
N LEU A 52 -8.34 -12.54 18.17
CA LEU A 52 -9.56 -12.46 17.35
C LEU A 52 -9.40 -13.18 16.00
N PHE A 53 -8.26 -13.02 15.34
CA PHE A 53 -7.93 -13.70 14.10
C PHE A 53 -8.01 -15.21 14.28
N ARG A 54 -7.33 -15.75 15.30
CA ARG A 54 -7.33 -17.19 15.60
C ARG A 54 -8.72 -17.71 15.90
N LYS A 55 -9.49 -16.99 16.72
CA LYS A 55 -10.89 -17.35 17.01
C LYS A 55 -11.75 -17.42 15.76
N VAL A 56 -11.57 -16.48 14.83
CA VAL A 56 -12.34 -16.46 13.58
C VAL A 56 -11.97 -17.61 12.64
N ILE A 57 -10.69 -18.00 12.58
CA ILE A 57 -10.23 -19.12 11.75
C ILE A 57 -10.60 -20.47 12.37
N ASP A 58 -10.27 -20.66 13.64
CA ASP A 58 -10.22 -21.98 14.27
C ASP A 58 -11.57 -22.40 14.90
N GLU A 59 -12.41 -21.46 15.32
CA GLU A 59 -13.67 -21.79 15.99
C GLU A 59 -14.75 -22.26 15.01
N LYS A 60 -15.58 -23.20 15.48
CA LYS A 60 -16.83 -23.55 14.82
C LYS A 60 -17.78 -22.35 14.83
N PHE A 61 -18.56 -22.24 13.77
CA PHE A 61 -19.50 -21.13 13.63
C PHE A 61 -20.58 -21.15 14.70
N GLU A 62 -20.70 -20.03 15.41
CA GLU A 62 -21.81 -19.69 16.30
C GLU A 62 -22.21 -18.23 16.01
N TYR A 63 -23.46 -18.01 15.58
CA TYR A 63 -23.90 -16.72 15.04
C TYR A 63 -23.62 -15.54 15.99
N GLU A 64 -23.94 -15.69 17.28
CA GLU A 64 -23.74 -14.65 18.29
C GLU A 64 -22.26 -14.29 18.49
N LYS A 65 -21.38 -15.30 18.55
CA LYS A 65 -19.93 -15.10 18.65
C LYS A 65 -19.38 -14.38 17.43
N PHE A 66 -19.75 -14.83 16.24
CA PHE A 66 -19.25 -14.23 14.99
C PHE A 66 -19.78 -12.80 14.79
N TYR A 67 -21.00 -12.50 15.23
CA TYR A 67 -21.50 -11.12 15.27
C TYR A 67 -20.71 -10.24 16.23
N PHE A 68 -20.31 -10.77 17.39
CA PHE A 68 -19.43 -10.06 18.31
C PHE A 68 -18.01 -9.87 17.75
N TYR A 69 -17.45 -10.90 17.10
CA TYR A 69 -16.16 -10.82 16.40
C TYR A 69 -16.19 -9.77 15.30
N GLN A 70 -17.27 -9.68 14.53
CA GLN A 70 -17.49 -8.65 13.52
C GLN A 70 -17.40 -7.22 14.10
N LYS A 71 -18.06 -6.97 15.25
CA LYS A 71 -18.01 -5.65 15.91
C LYS A 71 -16.61 -5.26 16.39
N LYS A 72 -15.79 -6.26 16.73
CA LYS A 72 -14.39 -6.03 17.12
C LYS A 72 -13.52 -5.78 15.90
N ILE A 73 -13.63 -6.63 14.86
CA ILE A 73 -12.79 -6.52 13.66
C ILE A 73 -13.05 -5.22 12.91
N SER A 74 -14.30 -4.73 12.90
CA SER A 74 -14.67 -3.49 12.21
C SER A 74 -14.04 -2.22 12.80
N ARG A 75 -13.37 -2.33 13.96
CA ARG A 75 -12.59 -1.24 14.57
C ARG A 75 -11.18 -1.14 13.98
N HIS A 76 -10.72 -2.18 13.28
CA HIS A 76 -9.45 -2.21 12.57
C HIS A 76 -9.67 -1.89 11.09
N ASN A 77 -8.79 -1.08 10.52
CA ASN A 77 -8.96 -0.57 9.15
C ASN A 77 -7.81 -0.93 8.20
N HIS A 78 -7.14 -2.06 8.44
CA HIS A 78 -6.09 -2.57 7.55
C HIS A 78 -6.59 -3.74 6.71
N ILE A 79 -5.94 -4.01 5.57
CA ILE A 79 -6.39 -5.04 4.61
C ILE A 79 -6.62 -6.39 5.30
N LEU A 80 -5.68 -6.84 6.14
CA LEU A 80 -5.84 -8.12 6.84
C LEU A 80 -7.13 -8.18 7.69
N ALA A 81 -7.50 -7.10 8.39
CA ALA A 81 -8.76 -7.03 9.15
C ALA A 81 -9.98 -7.08 8.21
N ARG A 82 -9.91 -6.43 7.04
CA ARG A 82 -10.97 -6.46 6.03
C ARG A 82 -11.15 -7.87 5.45
N LEU A 83 -10.07 -8.62 5.24
CA LEU A 83 -10.12 -10.02 4.81
C LEU A 83 -10.79 -10.91 5.88
N VAL A 84 -10.41 -10.72 7.15
CA VAL A 84 -11.05 -11.41 8.28
C VAL A 84 -12.54 -11.05 8.38
N GLU A 85 -12.89 -9.78 8.22
CA GLU A 85 -14.30 -9.34 8.20
C GLU A 85 -15.09 -10.01 7.07
N SER A 86 -14.50 -10.13 5.88
CA SER A 86 -15.12 -10.85 4.76
C SER A 86 -15.38 -12.32 5.12
N PHE A 87 -14.41 -12.99 5.74
CA PHE A 87 -14.55 -14.38 6.17
C PHE A 87 -15.61 -14.57 7.27
N ILE A 88 -15.72 -13.63 8.23
CA ILE A 88 -16.80 -13.63 9.21
C ILE A 88 -18.17 -13.60 8.52
N PHE A 89 -18.34 -12.76 7.49
CA PHE A 89 -19.58 -12.71 6.73
C PHE A 89 -19.86 -14.01 5.96
N ILE A 90 -18.83 -14.70 5.46
CA ILE A 90 -18.99 -16.04 4.88
C ILE A 90 -19.54 -17.02 5.92
N LYS A 91 -18.93 -17.06 7.11
CA LYS A 91 -19.39 -17.93 8.21
C LYS A 91 -20.84 -17.62 8.63
N GLN A 92 -21.24 -16.35 8.57
CA GLN A 92 -22.62 -15.90 8.78
C GLN A 92 -23.56 -16.13 7.57
N SER A 93 -23.11 -16.82 6.53
CA SER A 93 -23.87 -17.06 5.28
C SER A 93 -24.27 -15.79 4.53
N ASN A 94 -23.55 -14.67 4.71
CA ASN A 94 -23.77 -13.39 4.04
C ASN A 94 -22.74 -13.15 2.93
N MET A 95 -22.82 -13.98 1.87
CA MET A 95 -21.89 -13.93 0.74
C MET A 95 -21.88 -12.58 0.01
N SER A 96 -23.03 -11.92 -0.11
CA SER A 96 -23.13 -10.59 -0.75
C SER A 96 -22.26 -9.56 -0.04
N ARG A 97 -22.29 -9.53 1.30
CA ARG A 97 -21.46 -8.61 2.07
C ARG A 97 -19.99 -8.99 2.05
N ALA A 98 -19.67 -10.28 2.12
CA ALA A 98 -18.30 -10.78 1.99
C ALA A 98 -17.66 -10.33 0.66
N LYS A 99 -18.37 -10.54 -0.46
CA LYS A 99 -17.96 -10.09 -1.80
C LYS A 99 -17.74 -8.59 -1.85
N LYS A 100 -18.70 -7.81 -1.33
CA LYS A 100 -18.60 -6.34 -1.32
C LYS A 100 -17.31 -5.87 -0.64
N ILE A 101 -16.90 -6.49 0.46
CA ILE A 101 -15.65 -6.14 1.14
C ILE A 101 -14.44 -6.42 0.25
N LEU A 102 -14.37 -7.59 -0.40
CA LEU A 102 -13.26 -7.91 -1.31
C LEU A 102 -13.19 -6.91 -2.47
N LEU A 103 -14.34 -6.57 -3.04
CA LEU A 103 -14.41 -5.57 -4.11
C LEU A 103 -13.96 -4.19 -3.64
N ASP A 104 -14.38 -3.76 -2.45
CA ASP A 104 -14.00 -2.47 -1.88
C ASP A 104 -12.48 -2.37 -1.64
N ILE A 105 -11.79 -3.47 -1.31
CA ILE A 105 -10.31 -3.51 -1.25
C ILE A 105 -9.71 -3.17 -2.61
N THR A 106 -10.19 -3.80 -3.69
CA THR A 106 -9.61 -3.67 -5.04
C THR A 106 -9.92 -2.34 -5.74
N LYS A 107 -10.79 -1.49 -5.18
CA LYS A 107 -11.19 -0.20 -5.76
C LYS A 107 -10.17 0.93 -5.58
N HIS A 108 -9.20 0.75 -4.70
CA HIS A 108 -8.20 1.77 -4.39
C HIS A 108 -6.80 1.24 -4.68
N ASP A 109 -5.84 2.15 -4.91
CA ASP A 109 -4.42 1.81 -4.94
C ASP A 109 -3.99 1.21 -3.59
N LEU A 110 -3.00 0.30 -3.57
CA LEU A 110 -2.58 -0.33 -2.31
C LEU A 110 -2.07 0.70 -1.28
N SER A 111 -1.44 1.78 -1.76
CA SER A 111 -0.95 2.86 -0.90
C SER A 111 -2.10 3.52 -0.12
N TYR A 112 -3.31 3.59 -0.68
CA TYR A 112 -4.49 4.08 0.03
C TYR A 112 -4.71 3.32 1.33
N HIS A 113 -4.70 1.99 1.26
CA HIS A 113 -4.93 1.12 2.41
C HIS A 113 -3.80 1.21 3.43
N ILE A 114 -2.58 1.49 2.98
CA ILE A 114 -1.45 1.72 3.87
C ILE A 114 -1.62 3.04 4.63
N PHE A 115 -1.89 4.15 3.94
CA PHE A 115 -1.94 5.48 4.55
C PHE A 115 -3.24 5.78 5.31
N LYS A 116 -4.36 5.19 4.89
CA LYS A 116 -5.68 5.34 5.55
C LYS A 116 -5.95 4.25 6.58
N GLY A 117 -5.25 3.12 6.47
CA GLY A 117 -5.40 2.01 7.38
C GLY A 117 -4.62 2.18 8.68
N GLU A 118 -4.95 1.34 9.64
CA GLU A 118 -4.09 1.10 10.80
C GLU A 118 -2.85 0.33 10.33
N ARG A 119 -1.66 0.65 10.85
CA ARG A 119 -0.47 -0.15 10.54
C ARG A 119 -0.31 -1.21 11.62
N PRO A 120 -0.52 -2.51 11.33
CA PRO A 120 -0.16 -3.54 12.29
C PRO A 120 1.36 -3.54 12.51
N ARG A 121 1.82 -3.62 13.76
CA ARG A 121 3.24 -3.81 14.11
C ARG A 121 3.64 -5.28 14.13
N PHE A 122 3.07 -6.07 13.23
CA PHE A 122 3.56 -7.40 12.95
C PHE A 122 4.83 -7.32 12.09
N THR A 123 5.75 -8.24 12.32
CA THR A 123 6.83 -8.54 11.36
C THR A 123 6.25 -8.84 9.96
N ILE A 124 7.05 -8.60 8.92
CA ILE A 124 6.61 -8.81 7.53
C ILE A 124 6.26 -10.29 7.32
N GLU A 125 7.06 -11.18 7.88
CA GLU A 125 6.84 -12.63 7.89
C GLU A 125 5.47 -12.97 8.48
N LYS A 126 5.16 -12.43 9.66
CA LYS A 126 3.86 -12.67 10.30
C LYS A 126 2.70 -12.12 9.48
N GLN A 127 2.85 -10.95 8.84
CA GLN A 127 1.82 -10.41 7.94
C GLN A 127 1.59 -11.30 6.71
N ILE A 128 2.67 -11.83 6.12
CA ILE A 128 2.60 -12.78 5.00
C ILE A 128 1.88 -14.06 5.45
N ASP A 129 2.23 -14.62 6.59
CA ASP A 129 1.66 -15.88 7.09
C ASP A 129 0.16 -15.73 7.38
N LEU A 130 -0.24 -14.68 8.10
CA LEU A 130 -1.66 -14.41 8.38
C LEU A 130 -2.45 -14.15 7.10
N SER A 131 -1.84 -13.43 6.13
CA SER A 131 -2.47 -13.18 4.83
C SER A 131 -2.62 -14.47 4.02
N ARG A 132 -1.60 -15.32 4.00
CA ARG A 132 -1.65 -16.64 3.35
C ARG A 132 -2.81 -17.47 3.93
N GLU A 133 -2.90 -17.53 5.25
CA GLU A 133 -3.90 -18.32 5.97
C GLU A 133 -5.33 -17.85 5.65
N ILE A 134 -5.64 -16.56 5.84
CA ILE A 134 -6.99 -16.05 5.56
C ILE A 134 -7.34 -16.15 4.07
N LEU A 135 -6.39 -15.96 3.16
CA LEU A 135 -6.65 -16.08 1.72
C LEU A 135 -6.94 -17.52 1.32
N LYS A 136 -6.28 -18.52 1.92
CA LYS A 136 -6.60 -19.94 1.69
C LYS A 136 -8.03 -20.23 2.16
N GLU A 137 -8.39 -19.79 3.36
CA GLU A 137 -9.74 -19.95 3.89
C GLU A 137 -10.80 -19.28 3.02
N LEU A 138 -10.58 -18.03 2.60
CA LEU A 138 -11.47 -17.35 1.65
C LEU A 138 -11.56 -18.10 0.32
N GLY A 139 -10.44 -18.65 -0.17
CA GLY A 139 -10.35 -19.40 -1.41
C GLY A 139 -11.23 -20.65 -1.43
N LEU A 140 -11.38 -21.35 -0.31
CA LEU A 140 -12.26 -22.52 -0.19
C LEU A 140 -13.74 -22.19 -0.47
N TYR A 141 -14.18 -20.98 -0.14
CA TYR A 141 -15.58 -20.55 -0.31
C TYR A 141 -15.81 -19.75 -1.59
N PHE A 142 -14.77 -19.08 -2.08
CA PHE A 142 -14.80 -18.28 -3.31
C PHE A 142 -14.15 -18.96 -4.50
N GLU A 143 -13.93 -20.28 -4.45
CA GLU A 143 -13.32 -21.02 -5.56
C GLU A 143 -14.08 -20.77 -6.87
N GLY A 144 -13.33 -20.40 -7.91
CA GLY A 144 -13.89 -20.05 -9.22
C GLY A 144 -14.64 -18.72 -9.30
N GLN A 145 -14.80 -17.98 -8.19
CA GLN A 145 -15.50 -16.70 -8.17
C GLN A 145 -14.57 -15.52 -8.54
N ASN A 146 -15.13 -14.59 -9.29
CA ASN A 146 -14.38 -13.49 -9.90
C ASN A 146 -13.84 -12.51 -8.87
N GLU A 147 -14.58 -12.26 -7.80
CA GLU A 147 -14.23 -11.30 -6.75
C GLU A 147 -12.95 -11.72 -6.02
N PHE A 148 -12.81 -13.01 -5.71
CA PHE A 148 -11.61 -13.54 -5.08
C PHE A 148 -10.44 -13.58 -6.06
N LYS A 149 -10.68 -14.02 -7.30
CA LYS A 149 -9.65 -13.97 -8.35
C LYS A 149 -9.10 -12.55 -8.54
N ASN A 150 -9.97 -11.56 -8.60
CA ASN A 150 -9.59 -10.14 -8.71
C ASN A 150 -8.76 -9.68 -7.53
N LEU A 151 -9.13 -10.07 -6.30
CA LEU A 151 -8.32 -9.79 -5.12
C LEU A 151 -6.92 -10.39 -5.24
N ILE A 152 -6.79 -11.66 -5.66
CA ILE A 152 -5.49 -12.33 -5.79
C ILE A 152 -4.61 -11.62 -6.85
N TYR A 153 -5.15 -11.28 -8.03
CA TYR A 153 -4.41 -10.50 -9.02
C TYR A 153 -4.05 -9.10 -8.51
N TYR A 154 -4.95 -8.45 -7.76
CA TYR A 154 -4.71 -7.13 -7.19
C TYR A 154 -3.55 -7.17 -6.20
N LEU A 155 -3.59 -8.10 -5.25
CA LEU A 155 -2.52 -8.28 -4.29
C LEU A 155 -1.19 -8.63 -4.98
N TYR A 156 -1.22 -9.46 -6.03
CA TYR A 156 -0.02 -9.77 -6.82
C TYR A 156 0.58 -8.52 -7.49
N ALA A 157 -0.26 -7.71 -8.15
CA ALA A 157 0.18 -6.55 -8.92
C ALA A 157 0.67 -5.39 -8.06
N HIS A 158 0.20 -5.30 -6.81
CA HIS A 158 0.53 -4.19 -5.91
C HIS A 158 1.56 -4.54 -4.84
N THR A 159 1.99 -5.80 -4.74
CA THR A 159 3.00 -6.24 -3.77
C THR A 159 4.27 -6.71 -4.45
N SER A 160 5.33 -6.94 -3.67
CA SER A 160 6.63 -7.36 -4.19
C SER A 160 7.30 -8.40 -3.30
N GLY A 161 8.35 -9.05 -3.81
CA GLY A 161 9.21 -9.95 -3.04
C GLY A 161 8.47 -11.20 -2.54
N ARG A 162 8.69 -11.56 -1.26
CA ARG A 162 8.15 -12.81 -0.66
C ARG A 162 6.62 -12.89 -0.70
N PHE A 163 5.92 -11.77 -0.49
CA PHE A 163 4.46 -11.75 -0.53
C PHE A 163 3.95 -12.05 -1.95
N GLN A 164 4.50 -11.36 -2.95
CA GLN A 164 4.12 -11.56 -4.35
C GLN A 164 4.43 -12.99 -4.82
N ALA A 165 5.58 -13.55 -4.42
CA ALA A 165 5.93 -14.95 -4.69
C ALA A 165 4.92 -15.93 -4.09
N MET A 166 4.55 -15.74 -2.80
CA MET A 166 3.53 -16.54 -2.13
C MET A 166 2.20 -16.52 -2.90
N ILE A 167 1.73 -15.34 -3.32
CA ILE A 167 0.48 -15.22 -4.07
C ILE A 167 0.55 -15.99 -5.39
N LYS A 168 1.68 -15.92 -6.10
CA LYS A 168 1.86 -16.61 -7.39
C LYS A 168 1.89 -18.12 -7.24
N GLU A 169 2.59 -18.62 -6.22
CA GLU A 169 2.79 -20.06 -5.98
C GLU A 169 1.51 -20.73 -5.46
N GLU A 170 0.79 -20.11 -4.52
CA GLU A 170 -0.35 -20.73 -3.84
C GLU A 170 -1.66 -20.64 -4.65
N PHE A 171 -1.79 -19.68 -5.56
CA PHE A 171 -3.05 -19.41 -6.29
C PHE A 171 -2.93 -19.52 -7.82
N GLU A 172 -1.84 -20.12 -8.32
CA GLU A 172 -1.63 -20.46 -9.75
C GLU A 172 -1.97 -19.33 -10.75
N LEU A 173 -1.45 -18.13 -10.50
CA LEU A 173 -1.75 -16.97 -11.34
C LEU A 173 -1.11 -17.07 -12.75
N SER A 174 -1.94 -17.02 -13.79
CA SER A 174 -1.48 -16.90 -15.18
C SER A 174 -1.29 -15.45 -15.58
N LEU A 175 -0.03 -15.02 -15.66
CA LEU A 175 0.36 -13.66 -16.08
C LEU A 175 0.52 -13.50 -17.60
N LYS A 176 0.11 -14.51 -18.39
CA LYS A 176 0.12 -14.40 -19.85
C LYS A 176 -0.80 -13.27 -20.29
N LEU A 177 -0.28 -12.36 -21.13
CA LEU A 177 -1.05 -11.20 -21.62
C LEU A 177 -2.37 -11.60 -22.30
N SER A 178 -2.40 -12.74 -23.01
CA SER A 178 -3.64 -13.26 -23.60
C SER A 178 -4.73 -13.54 -22.56
N LYS A 179 -4.35 -14.05 -21.38
CA LYS A 179 -5.26 -14.30 -20.27
C LYS A 179 -5.67 -13.00 -19.57
N ILE A 180 -4.74 -12.06 -19.38
CA ILE A 180 -5.05 -10.73 -18.85
C ILE A 180 -6.06 -10.02 -19.77
N ARG A 181 -5.88 -10.09 -21.09
CA ARG A 181 -6.83 -9.55 -22.07
C ARG A 181 -8.21 -10.20 -21.98
N GLU A 182 -8.26 -11.52 -21.89
CA GLU A 182 -9.51 -12.29 -21.72
C GLU A 182 -10.26 -11.81 -20.47
N TYR A 183 -9.58 -11.75 -19.31
CA TYR A 183 -10.18 -11.26 -18.08
C TYR A 183 -10.62 -9.80 -18.17
N TYR A 184 -9.78 -8.93 -18.73
CA TYR A 184 -10.09 -7.52 -18.85
C TYR A 184 -11.32 -7.25 -19.74
N SER A 185 -11.41 -7.94 -20.88
CA SER A 185 -12.51 -7.76 -21.85
C SER A 185 -13.87 -8.23 -21.33
N SER A 186 -13.90 -8.97 -20.22
CA SER A 186 -15.14 -9.44 -19.63
C SER A 186 -15.86 -8.31 -18.88
N TYR A 187 -17.13 -8.08 -19.24
CA TYR A 187 -17.99 -7.03 -18.68
C TYR A 187 -18.09 -7.07 -17.14
N SER A 188 -17.89 -8.25 -16.55
CA SER A 188 -17.94 -8.50 -15.11
C SER A 188 -16.60 -8.36 -14.37
N PHE A 189 -15.47 -8.21 -15.08
CA PHE A 189 -14.13 -8.28 -14.49
C PHE A 189 -13.27 -7.02 -14.69
N GLY A 190 -13.36 -6.32 -15.83
CA GLY A 190 -12.38 -5.31 -16.23
C GLY A 190 -12.62 -3.90 -15.69
N LYS A 191 -13.54 -3.18 -16.35
CA LYS A 191 -13.76 -1.73 -16.15
C LYS A 191 -14.01 -1.26 -14.70
N PRO A 192 -14.71 -1.99 -13.82
CA PRO A 192 -14.98 -1.47 -12.47
C PRO A 192 -13.77 -1.50 -11.51
N TYR A 193 -12.63 -2.08 -11.90
CA TYR A 193 -11.44 -2.24 -11.03
C TYR A 193 -10.19 -1.67 -11.70
N PRO A 194 -10.10 -0.33 -11.83
CA PRO A 194 -9.04 0.28 -12.62
C PRO A 194 -7.65 0.08 -11.99
N PHE A 195 -7.56 0.00 -10.65
CA PHE A 195 -6.30 -0.28 -9.96
C PHE A 195 -5.88 -1.74 -10.02
N LEU A 196 -6.76 -2.68 -10.34
CA LEU A 196 -6.38 -4.08 -10.56
C LEU A 196 -5.67 -4.22 -11.91
N TRP A 197 -6.35 -3.80 -12.99
CA TRP A 197 -5.87 -4.09 -14.34
C TRP A 197 -4.92 -3.05 -14.88
N GLY A 198 -5.00 -1.78 -14.42
CA GLY A 198 -4.11 -0.71 -14.85
C GLY A 198 -2.63 -1.09 -14.71
N PRO A 199 -2.14 -1.45 -13.52
CA PRO A 199 -0.76 -1.87 -13.32
C PRO A 199 -0.36 -3.09 -14.15
N LEU A 200 -1.18 -4.15 -14.17
CA LEU A 200 -0.89 -5.37 -14.93
C LEU A 200 -0.78 -5.12 -16.44
N VAL A 201 -1.69 -4.32 -17.00
CA VAL A 201 -1.66 -3.95 -18.42
C VAL A 201 -0.47 -3.03 -18.68
N PHE A 202 -0.19 -2.07 -17.81
CA PHE A 202 0.96 -1.19 -17.95
C PHE A 202 2.29 -1.97 -18.00
N GLU A 203 2.48 -2.93 -17.10
CA GLU A 203 3.72 -3.71 -17.02
C GLU A 203 3.88 -4.73 -18.15
N ASN A 204 2.78 -5.29 -18.65
CA ASN A 204 2.81 -6.45 -19.56
C ASN A 204 2.38 -6.13 -21.00
N SER A 205 2.03 -4.88 -21.32
CA SER A 205 1.50 -4.48 -22.63
C SER A 205 2.14 -3.19 -23.17
N SER A 206 1.74 -2.78 -24.38
CA SER A 206 2.16 -1.51 -24.95
C SER A 206 1.39 -0.31 -24.36
N LEU A 207 1.96 0.90 -24.43
CA LEU A 207 1.27 2.12 -24.00
C LEU A 207 -0.07 2.34 -24.73
N ALA A 208 -0.13 2.00 -26.02
CA ALA A 208 -1.36 2.08 -26.80
C ALA A 208 -2.46 1.15 -26.25
N GLU A 209 -2.08 -0.06 -25.83
CA GLU A 209 -2.99 -0.99 -25.19
C GLU A 209 -3.43 -0.53 -23.80
N TYR A 210 -2.51 0.04 -23.02
CA TYR A 210 -2.83 0.62 -21.72
C TYR A 210 -3.86 1.75 -21.82
N ILE A 211 -3.63 2.72 -22.72
CA ILE A 211 -4.54 3.86 -22.95
C ILE A 211 -5.90 3.36 -23.44
N LYS A 212 -5.91 2.41 -24.37
CA LYS A 212 -7.13 1.80 -24.89
C LYS A 212 -7.87 1.00 -23.82
N ALA A 213 -7.16 0.23 -23.00
CA ALA A 213 -7.75 -0.58 -21.96
C ALA A 213 -8.47 0.31 -20.97
N LEU A 214 -7.81 1.33 -20.43
CA LEU A 214 -8.40 2.24 -19.45
C LEU A 214 -9.37 3.27 -20.05
N ASP A 215 -9.71 3.16 -21.34
CA ASP A 215 -10.59 4.06 -22.08
C ASP A 215 -10.22 5.54 -21.91
N LEU A 216 -8.94 5.86 -21.73
CA LEU A 216 -8.51 7.22 -21.40
C LEU A 216 -8.69 8.20 -22.56
N ASN A 217 -8.78 7.68 -23.80
CA ASN A 217 -9.07 8.47 -24.99
C ASN A 217 -10.57 8.66 -25.26
N ASP A 218 -11.47 7.97 -24.55
CA ASP A 218 -12.92 8.17 -24.70
C ASP A 218 -13.31 9.53 -24.11
N GLU A 219 -13.95 10.39 -24.90
CA GLU A 219 -14.38 11.73 -24.47
C GLU A 219 -15.33 11.72 -23.27
N LYS A 220 -15.98 10.57 -23.00
CA LYS A 220 -16.84 10.37 -21.82
C LYS A 220 -16.03 10.06 -20.55
N THR A 221 -14.80 9.60 -20.69
CA THR A 221 -13.94 9.21 -19.56
C THR A 221 -13.21 10.43 -19.01
N ILE A 222 -13.81 11.05 -18.00
CA ILE A 222 -13.23 12.18 -17.29
C ILE A 222 -12.81 11.71 -15.89
N PRO A 223 -11.58 11.97 -15.43
CA PRO A 223 -11.18 11.61 -14.07
C PRO A 223 -12.02 12.40 -13.06
N THR A 224 -12.65 11.67 -12.13
CA THR A 224 -13.53 12.22 -11.10
C THR A 224 -12.95 12.12 -9.69
N SER A 225 -11.85 11.39 -9.51
CA SER A 225 -11.16 11.24 -8.23
C SER A 225 -9.67 11.57 -8.38
N LYS A 226 -9.06 12.00 -7.27
CA LYS A 226 -7.62 12.29 -7.19
C LYS A 226 -6.76 11.08 -7.54
N GLU A 227 -7.18 9.89 -7.13
CA GLU A 227 -6.46 8.65 -7.40
C GLU A 227 -6.47 8.28 -8.88
N ALA A 228 -7.49 8.70 -9.63
CA ALA A 228 -7.57 8.48 -11.07
C ALA A 228 -6.43 9.17 -11.84
N LEU A 229 -5.77 10.17 -11.24
CA LEU A 229 -4.59 10.82 -11.82
C LEU A 229 -3.42 9.84 -12.02
N LEU A 230 -3.34 8.78 -11.19
CA LEU A 230 -2.29 7.76 -11.34
C LEU A 230 -2.36 7.05 -12.69
N PHE A 231 -3.55 6.99 -13.32
CA PHE A 231 -3.70 6.38 -14.64
C PHE A 231 -3.13 7.24 -15.77
N TYR A 232 -3.01 8.55 -15.55
CA TYR A 232 -2.50 9.50 -16.54
C TYR A 232 -1.00 9.77 -16.40
N ARG A 233 -0.36 9.28 -15.33
CA ARG A 233 1.02 9.67 -15.00
C ARG A 233 2.02 9.27 -16.09
N GLU A 234 1.84 8.11 -16.73
CA GLU A 234 2.78 7.58 -17.72
C GLU A 234 2.44 7.89 -19.18
N ILE A 235 1.44 8.76 -19.42
CA ILE A 235 0.93 9.05 -20.76
C ILE A 235 1.65 10.24 -21.38
N ASP A 236 2.16 10.06 -22.60
CA ASP A 236 2.91 11.10 -23.32
C ASP A 236 2.06 12.31 -23.67
N ALA A 237 0.81 12.09 -24.09
CA ALA A 237 -0.11 13.13 -24.51
C ALA A 237 -1.45 12.97 -23.80
N ILE A 238 -1.66 13.76 -22.75
CA ILE A 238 -2.93 13.76 -22.02
C ILE A 238 -4.07 14.27 -22.93
N PRO A 239 -5.20 13.54 -23.01
CA PRO A 239 -6.33 13.92 -23.84
C PRO A 239 -6.92 15.28 -23.49
N ARG A 240 -7.29 16.05 -24.52
CA ARG A 240 -7.79 17.43 -24.36
C ARG A 240 -9.04 17.52 -23.48
N HIS A 241 -9.95 16.54 -23.59
CA HIS A 241 -11.18 16.50 -22.79
C HIS A 241 -10.90 16.29 -21.29
N ALA A 242 -9.87 15.53 -20.93
CA ALA A 242 -9.50 15.22 -19.55
C ALA A 242 -8.64 16.32 -18.89
N LYS A 243 -7.92 17.12 -19.71
CA LYS A 243 -6.95 18.14 -19.24
C LYS A 243 -7.48 19.03 -18.11
N LYS A 244 -8.67 19.61 -18.25
CA LYS A 244 -9.22 20.54 -17.23
C LYS A 244 -9.42 19.84 -15.90
N SER A 245 -10.02 18.65 -15.91
CA SER A 245 -10.30 17.87 -14.70
C SER A 245 -9.01 17.41 -14.02
N ILE A 246 -8.01 16.97 -14.80
CA ILE A 246 -6.69 16.60 -14.28
C ILE A 246 -6.04 17.78 -13.54
N LEU A 247 -6.01 18.96 -14.16
CA LEU A 247 -5.42 20.15 -13.55
C LEU A 247 -6.17 20.58 -12.29
N THR A 248 -7.50 20.49 -12.28
CA THR A 248 -8.30 20.77 -11.08
C THR A 248 -7.98 19.79 -9.95
N LEU A 249 -8.05 18.49 -10.21
CA LEU A 249 -7.77 17.45 -9.21
C LEU A 249 -6.34 17.55 -8.67
N PHE A 250 -5.37 17.88 -9.51
CA PHE A 250 -4.00 18.09 -9.05
C PHE A 250 -3.87 19.32 -8.12
N ARG A 251 -4.56 20.43 -8.41
CA ARG A 251 -4.61 21.57 -7.49
C ARG A 251 -5.28 21.22 -6.16
N ASP A 252 -6.29 20.35 -6.20
CA ASP A 252 -6.94 19.84 -4.99
C ASP A 252 -6.01 18.93 -4.18
N LEU A 253 -5.05 18.24 -4.82
CA LEU A 253 -3.96 17.54 -4.13
C LEU A 253 -3.02 18.53 -3.44
N GLN A 254 -2.54 19.56 -4.15
CA GLN A 254 -1.59 20.57 -3.63
C GLN A 254 -2.11 21.38 -2.42
N THR A 255 -3.43 21.37 -2.19
CA THR A 255 -4.08 22.06 -1.08
C THR A 255 -4.53 21.11 0.03
N SER A 256 -4.45 19.80 -0.21
CA SER A 256 -4.88 18.79 0.76
C SER A 256 -3.91 18.70 1.94
N ARG A 257 -4.48 18.46 3.13
CA ARG A 257 -3.73 18.12 4.36
C ARG A 257 -3.74 16.62 4.63
N ASP A 258 -4.38 15.85 3.76
CA ASP A 258 -4.44 14.41 3.90
C ASP A 258 -3.11 13.77 3.48
N LEU A 259 -2.58 12.88 4.33
CA LEU A 259 -1.26 12.28 4.10
C LEU A 259 -1.20 11.41 2.84
N TYR A 260 -2.31 10.80 2.46
CA TYR A 260 -2.37 10.01 1.23
C TYR A 260 -2.45 10.90 -0.01
N ASP A 261 -3.25 11.98 0.04
CA ASP A 261 -3.26 12.97 -1.05
C ASP A 261 -1.86 13.60 -1.25
N GLN A 262 -1.16 13.94 -0.18
CA GLN A 262 0.21 14.44 -0.26
C GLN A 262 1.17 13.40 -0.87
N PHE A 263 1.00 12.12 -0.53
CA PHE A 263 1.75 11.02 -1.15
C PHE A 263 1.45 10.91 -2.65
N LEU A 264 0.18 11.02 -3.05
CA LEU A 264 -0.23 11.03 -4.46
C LEU A 264 0.39 12.21 -5.21
N GLU A 265 0.38 13.42 -4.64
CA GLU A 265 1.02 14.60 -5.23
C GLU A 265 2.50 14.33 -5.52
N ILE A 266 3.23 13.84 -4.51
CA ILE A 266 4.66 13.51 -4.64
C ILE A 266 4.87 12.46 -5.72
N SER A 267 4.09 11.37 -5.69
CA SER A 267 4.21 10.25 -6.65
C SER A 267 3.96 10.68 -8.10
N LEU A 268 2.99 11.58 -8.31
CA LEU A 268 2.69 12.14 -9.62
C LEU A 268 3.79 13.09 -10.11
N TRP A 269 4.38 13.85 -9.20
CA TRP A 269 5.44 14.80 -9.54
C TRP A 269 6.78 14.12 -9.82
N GLU A 270 7.03 12.97 -9.19
CA GLU A 270 8.20 12.12 -9.50
C GLU A 270 8.15 11.56 -10.92
N ASN A 271 6.96 11.44 -11.52
CA ASN A 271 6.84 11.00 -12.89
C ASN A 271 7.20 12.12 -13.88
N GLU A 272 8.19 11.87 -14.73
CA GLU A 272 8.70 12.86 -15.70
C GLU A 272 7.65 13.32 -16.72
N LYS A 273 6.82 12.40 -17.24
CA LYS A 273 5.80 12.73 -18.25
C LYS A 273 4.69 13.57 -17.64
N PHE A 274 4.19 13.17 -16.47
CA PHE A 274 3.18 13.93 -15.76
C PHE A 274 3.71 15.30 -15.33
N PHE A 275 4.93 15.36 -14.81
CA PHE A 275 5.58 16.64 -14.49
C PHE A 275 5.73 17.53 -15.73
N GLY A 276 6.15 16.97 -16.86
CA GLY A 276 6.23 17.68 -18.14
C GLY A 276 4.87 18.26 -18.55
N PHE A 277 3.79 17.49 -18.40
CA PHE A 277 2.43 17.97 -18.60
C PHE A 277 2.06 19.12 -17.66
N LEU A 278 2.35 19.01 -16.36
CA LEU A 278 2.04 20.06 -15.39
C LEU A 278 2.80 21.36 -15.71
N ASN A 279 4.07 21.25 -16.08
CA ASN A 279 4.92 22.38 -16.46
C ASN A 279 4.43 23.05 -17.74
N ALA A 280 4.06 22.28 -18.76
CA ALA A 280 3.48 22.79 -20.01
C ALA A 280 2.12 23.48 -19.83
N ASN A 281 1.51 23.37 -18.65
CA ASN A 281 0.23 23.98 -18.30
C ASN A 281 0.33 24.98 -17.14
N ASP A 282 1.53 25.53 -16.92
CA ASP A 282 1.82 26.61 -15.96
C ASP A 282 1.37 26.31 -14.52
N VAL A 283 1.44 25.03 -14.11
CA VAL A 283 1.15 24.65 -12.73
C VAL A 283 2.26 25.18 -11.83
N LYS A 284 1.89 26.01 -10.86
CA LYS A 284 2.83 26.61 -9.90
C LYS A 284 3.14 25.62 -8.78
N PHE A 285 4.42 25.33 -8.57
CA PHE A 285 4.90 24.55 -7.43
C PHE A 285 5.44 25.47 -6.35
N LYS A 286 5.04 25.25 -5.09
CA LYS A 286 5.43 26.11 -3.95
C LYS A 286 6.88 25.92 -3.52
N LYS A 287 7.42 24.72 -3.71
CA LYS A 287 8.78 24.28 -3.33
C LYS A 287 9.36 23.48 -4.48
N ILE A 288 10.62 23.05 -4.36
CA ILE A 288 11.19 22.01 -5.22
C ILE A 288 10.79 20.62 -4.70
N LEU A 289 10.69 19.62 -5.58
CA LEU A 289 10.23 18.27 -5.23
C LEU A 289 11.02 17.66 -4.07
N ALA A 290 12.34 17.80 -4.07
CA ALA A 290 13.20 17.28 -3.00
C ALA A 290 12.85 17.89 -1.62
N ALA A 291 12.51 19.18 -1.57
CA ALA A 291 12.11 19.84 -0.33
C ALA A 291 10.72 19.38 0.12
N THR A 292 9.76 19.29 -0.81
CA THR A 292 8.41 18.75 -0.53
C THR A 292 8.47 17.33 0.03
N LYS A 293 9.30 16.46 -0.58
CA LYS A 293 9.52 15.09 -0.10
C LYS A 293 10.06 15.07 1.32
N ARG A 294 11.11 15.85 1.61
CA ARG A 294 11.72 15.91 2.95
C ARG A 294 10.71 16.38 4.00
N ASP A 295 9.95 17.42 3.71
CA ASP A 295 8.94 17.93 4.63
C ASP A 295 7.87 16.88 4.91
N TYR A 296 7.38 16.21 3.86
CA TYR A 296 6.39 15.14 3.97
C TYR A 296 6.88 13.96 4.83
N PHE A 297 8.08 13.46 4.58
CA PHE A 297 8.61 12.33 5.36
C PHE A 297 8.95 12.73 6.80
N LYS A 298 9.35 13.98 7.06
CA LYS A 298 9.50 14.49 8.43
C LYS A 298 8.16 14.57 9.15
N GLU A 299 7.12 15.04 8.47
CA GLU A 299 5.76 15.07 9.01
C GLU A 299 5.24 13.67 9.37
N LEU A 300 5.56 12.65 8.55
CA LEU A 300 5.25 11.26 8.88
C LEU A 300 5.93 10.80 10.18
N LEU A 301 7.21 11.15 10.38
CA LEU A 301 7.93 10.82 11.60
C LEU A 301 7.39 11.53 12.84
N GLU A 302 7.11 12.83 12.73
CA GLU A 302 6.51 13.62 13.82
C GLU A 302 5.15 13.04 14.23
N LYS A 303 4.36 12.58 13.26
CA LYS A 303 3.07 11.92 13.50
C LYS A 303 3.19 10.45 13.93
N LYS A 304 4.42 9.91 14.02
CA LYS A 304 4.71 8.49 14.29
C LYS A 304 3.97 7.53 13.34
N LYS A 305 3.82 7.94 12.07
CA LYS A 305 3.18 7.14 11.02
C LYS A 305 4.22 6.63 10.04
N HIS A 306 4.14 5.35 9.69
CA HIS A 306 5.03 4.72 8.69
C HIS A 306 6.52 5.01 8.92
N GLN A 307 6.98 5.05 10.18
CA GLN A 307 8.31 5.54 10.56
C GLN A 307 9.44 4.89 9.77
N SER A 308 9.45 3.56 9.64
CA SER A 308 10.46 2.84 8.85
C SER A 308 10.55 3.31 7.41
N PHE A 309 9.40 3.52 6.77
CA PHE A 309 9.31 4.00 5.40
C PHE A 309 9.81 5.45 5.28
N ALA A 310 9.36 6.32 6.18
CA ALA A 310 9.77 7.72 6.19
C ALA A 310 11.29 7.88 6.43
N ILE A 311 11.87 7.11 7.35
CA ILE A 311 13.32 7.11 7.62
C ILE A 311 14.10 6.66 6.39
N PHE A 312 13.69 5.56 5.75
CA PHE A 312 14.35 5.07 4.55
C PHE A 312 14.32 6.12 3.41
N GLN A 313 13.18 6.77 3.23
CA GLN A 313 13.03 7.82 2.21
C GLN A 313 13.82 9.10 2.53
N LEU A 314 13.95 9.46 3.81
CA LEU A 314 14.81 10.60 4.20
C LEU A 314 16.29 10.30 3.95
N ILE A 315 16.72 9.09 4.29
CA ILE A 315 18.10 8.62 4.02
C ILE A 315 18.38 8.62 2.51
N SER A 316 17.45 8.13 1.68
CA SER A 316 17.62 8.13 0.22
C SER A 316 17.69 9.53 -0.39
N LEU A 317 17.08 10.52 0.27
CA LEU A 317 17.18 11.95 -0.07
C LEU A 317 18.44 12.64 0.49
N GLY A 318 19.34 11.89 1.12
CA GLY A 318 20.56 12.39 1.75
C GLY A 318 20.35 13.09 3.09
N ASP A 319 19.16 13.00 3.69
CA ASP A 319 18.88 13.53 5.03
C ASP A 319 19.31 12.52 6.10
N TRP A 320 20.63 12.42 6.29
CA TRP A 320 21.25 11.51 7.25
C TRP A 320 21.23 12.09 8.66
N ASN A 321 20.44 11.48 9.54
CA ASN A 321 20.44 11.81 10.96
C ASN A 321 20.57 10.54 11.81
N SER A 322 21.55 10.50 12.71
CA SER A 322 21.76 9.36 13.61
C SER A 322 20.55 9.10 14.52
N SER A 323 19.75 10.11 14.83
CA SER A 323 18.51 9.92 15.60
C SER A 323 17.49 9.08 14.83
N TYR A 324 17.41 9.20 13.49
CA TYR A 324 16.53 8.39 12.66
C TYR A 324 16.89 6.91 12.74
N ILE A 325 18.18 6.58 12.73
CA ILE A 325 18.64 5.18 12.83
C ILE A 325 18.29 4.60 14.20
N LEU A 326 18.45 5.37 15.28
CA LEU A 326 18.08 4.95 16.62
C LEU A 326 16.57 4.75 16.76
N GLU A 327 15.78 5.66 16.20
CA GLU A 327 14.32 5.58 16.18
C GLU A 327 13.83 4.37 15.38
N LEU A 328 14.46 4.09 14.23
CA LEU A 328 14.20 2.90 13.43
C LEU A 328 14.50 1.63 14.23
N ALA A 329 15.68 1.53 14.83
CA ALA A 329 16.09 0.36 15.59
C ALA A 329 15.15 0.09 16.79
N GLN A 330 14.71 1.14 17.49
CA GLN A 330 13.68 1.01 18.52
C GLN A 330 12.36 0.50 17.94
N HIS A 331 11.85 1.16 16.90
CA HIS A 331 10.57 0.79 16.28
C HIS A 331 10.57 -0.64 15.72
N GLU A 332 11.66 -1.12 15.14
CA GLU A 332 11.77 -2.49 14.63
C GLU A 332 11.88 -3.53 15.75
N ASN A 333 12.54 -3.20 16.87
CA ASN A 333 12.57 -4.07 18.05
C ASN A 333 11.21 -4.20 18.74
N ASP A 334 10.35 -3.19 18.61
CA ASP A 334 9.02 -3.16 19.21
C ASP A 334 7.95 -3.90 18.40
N LYS A 335 8.33 -4.54 17.27
CA LYS A 335 7.39 -5.34 16.45
C LYS A 335 7.24 -6.76 16.98
N LEU A 336 6.02 -7.27 16.83
CA LEU A 336 5.58 -8.63 17.18
C LEU A 336 5.89 -9.68 16.12
#